data_AF-A0A7W0VLT0-F1
#
_entry.id   AF-A0A7W0VLT0-F1
#
_cell.length_a   1.000
_cell.length_b   1.000
_cell.length_c   1.000
_cell.angle_alpha   90.00
_cell.angle_beta   90.00
_cell.angle_gamma   90.00
#
_symmetry.space_group_name_H-M   'P 1'
#
loop_
_entity.id
_entity.type
_entity.pdbx_description
1 polymer ?
#
loop_
_entity_poly.entity_id
_entity_poly.type
_entity_poly.pdbx_seq_one_letter_code
_entity_poly.pdbx_strand_id
1 'polypeptide(L)'
;MRSQFLAMVVFVGACNVEPTEVETGRIEQALTPALQKGKDTWFKATFGGEKFFSLILPHPPFNLSLGLDQALTSDRNTRFDTWGLINDPDCVQGDASSGYLDKCTDPASAGVVGVRKRIVMTPAGPKALIGVACASCHAGLDPENPPADPNHPTWENIHPTVGNQFIEIGKLFGSHLAANDPRRQVFDSWAPGTVDTTAIESDGINNPGIITQFFNVPDRPFFDLHDHSMGITVHRGGQGGEDDVGCEKAALRVYFNIGMCAAECMVPHLANGPGGTSTPIDDAECTAKCPEYVQAKADVVDECAFMQTATPPRLKHAPGGTHLIDHSKAGKGKKVFRENCAGCHSNGENLGPHDVLSDDEMNPAAAIGTNTCRSKTTNWMAGRIWANFSSDEYKARPTGGPGFYRNVPLLGIWATAPFLHNNKLGVYNGDPSVAGRIAAYEASMDLLLNPWKRDLFGSISRTSTPVTIPTAGGPVTLPAGFPIALYANLNPANPTDNRCPDLLENQGHYFGAHLSASDKKALTEYLKTK
;
A
#
# COMPACT_ATOMS: atom_id res chain seq x y z
N MET A 1 -48.03 28.88 -50.73
CA MET A 1 -48.67 27.57 -50.91
C MET A 1 -48.55 26.81 -49.58
N ARG A 2 -49.69 26.57 -48.91
CA ARG A 2 -50.06 25.51 -47.93
C ARG A 2 -49.06 25.22 -46.78
N SER A 3 -49.34 25.64 -45.53
CA SER A 3 -50.28 25.07 -44.52
C SER A 3 -49.57 24.07 -43.59
N GLN A 4 -49.70 24.00 -42.25
CA GLN A 4 -50.61 24.60 -41.24
C GLN A 4 -50.12 24.20 -39.82
N PHE A 5 -50.40 25.05 -38.81
CA PHE A 5 -50.78 24.84 -37.38
C PHE A 5 -50.11 23.73 -36.51
N LEU A 6 -49.85 23.88 -35.20
CA LEU A 6 -50.67 24.49 -34.15
C LEU A 6 -49.80 24.71 -32.88
N ALA A 7 -50.07 25.78 -32.13
CA ALA A 7 -49.57 26.02 -30.78
C ALA A 7 -50.44 25.33 -29.73
N MET A 8 -49.86 24.92 -28.58
CA MET A 8 -50.59 24.95 -27.30
C MET A 8 -49.62 25.06 -26.11
N VAL A 9 -50.04 25.93 -25.18
CA VAL A 9 -49.40 26.44 -23.96
C VAL A 9 -49.85 25.58 -22.76
N VAL A 10 -49.09 25.58 -21.64
CA VAL A 10 -49.55 25.81 -20.23
C VAL A 10 -48.81 24.98 -19.15
N PHE A 11 -48.08 25.74 -18.32
CA PHE A 11 -47.90 25.73 -16.86
C PHE A 11 -47.07 24.66 -16.08
N VAL A 12 -46.01 25.19 -15.44
CA VAL A 12 -45.69 25.25 -14.00
C VAL A 12 -45.72 23.95 -13.17
N GLY A 13 -44.53 23.60 -12.65
CA GLY A 13 -44.35 22.82 -11.43
C GLY A 13 -42.97 23.11 -10.84
N ALA A 14 -42.93 24.05 -9.89
CA ALA A 14 -41.74 24.37 -9.11
C ALA A 14 -41.41 23.22 -8.14
N CYS A 15 -40.14 22.83 -8.07
CA CYS A 15 -39.53 22.38 -6.84
C CYS A 15 -38.27 23.22 -6.63
N ASN A 16 -38.43 24.25 -5.81
CA ASN A 16 -37.34 24.98 -5.17
C ASN A 16 -36.48 23.97 -4.40
N VAL A 17 -35.18 23.94 -4.71
CA VAL A 17 -34.18 23.56 -3.73
C VAL A 17 -33.47 24.86 -3.39
N GLU A 18 -33.78 25.42 -2.22
CA GLU A 18 -33.04 26.53 -1.66
C GLU A 18 -31.58 26.07 -1.47
N PRO A 19 -30.59 26.80 -1.97
CA PRO A 19 -29.19 26.50 -1.67
C PRO A 19 -28.96 26.88 -0.21
N THR A 20 -28.79 25.89 0.67
CA THR A 20 -28.26 26.16 2.00
C THR A 20 -26.81 26.58 1.84
N GLU A 21 -26.54 27.84 2.17
CA GLU A 21 -25.19 28.38 2.34
C GLU A 21 -24.43 27.53 3.36
N VAL A 22 -23.43 26.78 2.90
CA VAL A 22 -22.26 26.43 3.70
C VAL A 22 -21.02 26.64 2.83
N GLU A 23 -20.15 27.46 3.37
CA GLU A 23 -18.99 28.11 2.77
C GLU A 23 -17.79 27.16 2.75
N THR A 24 -17.74 26.20 1.81
CA THR A 24 -16.50 25.58 1.29
C THR A 24 -16.78 24.94 -0.07
N GLY A 25 -16.21 25.51 -1.14
CA GLY A 25 -16.53 25.16 -2.53
C GLY A 25 -16.02 23.81 -3.04
N ARG A 26 -16.58 22.70 -2.56
CA ARG A 26 -16.65 21.43 -3.31
C ARG A 26 -18.09 20.98 -3.35
N ILE A 27 -18.73 21.05 -4.52
CA ILE A 27 -20.00 20.34 -4.75
C ILE A 27 -19.62 18.86 -4.83
N GLU A 28 -19.74 18.12 -3.72
CA GLU A 28 -19.67 16.67 -3.76
C GLU A 28 -20.89 16.15 -4.53
N GLN A 29 -20.69 15.79 -5.80
CA GLN A 29 -21.69 15.02 -6.52
C GLN A 29 -21.81 13.65 -5.83
N ALA A 30 -23.04 13.25 -5.52
CA ALA A 30 -23.32 11.93 -4.98
C ALA A 30 -22.74 10.85 -5.91
N LEU A 31 -22.05 9.87 -5.34
CA LEU A 31 -21.52 8.73 -6.09
C LEU A 31 -22.66 7.97 -6.77
N THR A 32 -22.39 7.43 -7.96
CA THR A 32 -23.32 6.48 -8.58
C THR A 32 -23.46 5.23 -7.69
N PRO A 33 -24.54 4.45 -7.80
CA PRO A 33 -24.70 3.23 -6.99
C PRO A 33 -23.52 2.25 -7.10
N ALA A 34 -22.93 2.10 -8.29
CA ALA A 34 -21.74 1.27 -8.52
C ALA A 34 -20.51 1.82 -7.79
N LEU A 35 -20.25 3.13 -7.92
CA LEU A 35 -19.12 3.77 -7.22
C LEU A 35 -19.29 3.75 -5.70
N GLN A 36 -20.51 3.89 -5.21
CA GLN A 36 -20.82 3.76 -3.79
C GLN A 36 -20.59 2.33 -3.30
N LYS A 37 -21.04 1.32 -4.05
CA LYS A 37 -20.76 -0.09 -3.75
C LYS A 37 -19.26 -0.36 -3.75
N GLY A 38 -18.51 0.16 -4.73
CA GLY A 38 -17.06 0.05 -4.80
C GLY A 38 -16.35 0.69 -3.62
N LYS A 39 -16.79 1.89 -3.20
CA LYS A 39 -16.31 2.54 -1.97
C LYS A 39 -16.61 1.68 -0.74
N ASP A 40 -17.81 1.14 -0.63
CA ASP A 40 -18.17 0.27 0.49
C ASP A 40 -17.33 -1.01 0.51
N THR A 41 -17.06 -1.62 -0.65
CA THR A 41 -16.14 -2.77 -0.76
C THR A 41 -14.74 -2.38 -0.26
N TRP A 42 -14.17 -1.30 -0.79
CA TRP A 42 -12.84 -0.79 -0.40
C TRP A 42 -12.68 -0.53 1.11
N PHE A 43 -13.71 0.04 1.74
CA PHE A 43 -13.67 0.43 3.16
C PHE A 43 -14.16 -0.66 4.13
N LYS A 44 -14.97 -1.63 3.68
CA LYS A 44 -15.71 -2.50 4.60
C LYS A 44 -15.61 -3.99 4.28
N ALA A 45 -15.24 -4.39 3.07
CA ALA A 45 -15.22 -5.81 2.72
C ALA A 45 -14.00 -6.52 3.31
N THR A 46 -14.25 -7.61 4.02
CA THR A 46 -13.20 -8.53 4.53
C THR A 46 -13.25 -9.89 3.84
N PHE A 47 -14.38 -10.22 3.19
CA PHE A 47 -14.67 -11.52 2.56
C PHE A 47 -14.27 -12.73 3.43
N GLY A 48 -14.63 -12.68 4.72
CA GLY A 48 -14.34 -13.76 5.67
C GLY A 48 -12.94 -13.72 6.28
N GLY A 49 -12.11 -12.73 5.91
CA GLY A 49 -10.75 -12.51 6.44
C GLY A 49 -10.70 -12.34 7.96
N GLU A 50 -11.82 -12.06 8.63
CA GLU A 50 -11.86 -12.03 10.08
C GLU A 50 -11.50 -13.36 10.74
N LYS A 51 -11.79 -14.49 10.07
CA LYS A 51 -11.40 -15.82 10.54
C LYS A 51 -9.88 -15.99 10.49
N PHE A 52 -9.23 -15.43 9.49
CA PHE A 52 -7.80 -15.61 9.27
C PHE A 52 -6.97 -15.03 10.41
N PHE A 53 -7.07 -13.72 10.66
CA PHE A 53 -6.26 -13.07 11.70
C PHE A 53 -6.58 -13.56 13.12
N SER A 54 -7.82 -13.99 13.35
CA SER A 54 -8.29 -14.30 14.71
C SER A 54 -8.24 -15.79 15.07
N LEU A 55 -8.24 -16.68 14.07
CA LEU A 55 -8.38 -18.13 14.25
C LEU A 55 -7.35 -18.96 13.48
N ILE A 56 -6.68 -18.43 12.46
CA ILE A 56 -5.74 -19.22 11.62
C ILE A 56 -4.29 -18.76 11.86
N LEU A 57 -4.02 -17.48 11.65
CA LEU A 57 -2.67 -16.90 11.75
C LEU A 57 -1.99 -17.12 13.13
N PRO A 58 -2.71 -17.08 14.28
CA PRO A 58 -2.12 -17.38 15.59
C PRO A 58 -1.64 -18.83 15.79
N HIS A 59 -1.97 -19.74 14.87
CA HIS A 59 -1.72 -21.17 15.00
C HIS A 59 -0.80 -21.70 13.88
N PRO A 60 -0.28 -22.94 13.99
CA PRO A 60 0.47 -23.55 12.90
C PRO A 60 -0.32 -23.52 11.58
N PRO A 61 0.35 -23.27 10.44
CA PRO A 61 1.80 -23.23 10.27
C PRO A 61 2.47 -21.87 10.58
N PHE A 62 1.71 -20.81 10.86
CA PHE A 62 2.24 -19.45 10.98
C PHE A 62 2.79 -19.15 12.38
N ASN A 63 2.05 -19.51 13.43
CA ASN A 63 2.36 -19.19 14.83
C ASN A 63 2.69 -17.69 15.03
N LEU A 64 1.81 -16.83 14.50
CA LEU A 64 1.97 -15.38 14.51
C LEU A 64 0.67 -14.72 14.99
N SER A 65 0.69 -14.19 16.22
CA SER A 65 -0.39 -13.32 16.69
C SER A 65 -0.02 -11.87 16.38
N LEU A 66 -0.84 -11.18 15.60
CA LEU A 66 -0.69 -9.74 15.38
C LEU A 66 -1.20 -8.96 16.59
N GLY A 67 -0.59 -7.80 16.86
CA GLY A 67 -1.00 -6.85 17.90
C GLY A 67 -2.31 -6.12 17.64
N LEU A 68 -3.25 -6.69 16.86
CA LEU A 68 -4.54 -6.07 16.55
C LEU A 68 -5.40 -5.90 17.82
N ASP A 69 -5.33 -6.83 18.75
CA ASP A 69 -5.97 -6.74 20.07
C ASP A 69 -5.45 -5.55 20.88
N GLN A 70 -4.13 -5.36 20.93
CA GLN A 70 -3.48 -4.25 21.63
C GLN A 70 -3.77 -2.92 20.94
N ALA A 71 -3.72 -2.88 19.61
CA ALA A 71 -3.91 -1.67 18.84
C ALA A 71 -5.38 -1.20 18.87
N LEU A 72 -6.34 -2.10 18.70
CA LEU A 72 -7.77 -1.74 18.67
C LEU A 72 -8.37 -1.42 20.04
N THR A 73 -7.73 -1.85 21.13
CA THR A 73 -8.15 -1.52 22.51
C THR A 73 -7.32 -0.40 23.15
N SER A 74 -6.33 0.13 22.42
CA SER A 74 -5.51 1.26 22.86
C SER A 74 -6.33 2.55 22.95
N ASP A 75 -5.83 3.52 23.74
CA ASP A 75 -6.43 4.85 23.86
C ASP A 75 -6.48 5.54 22.49
N ARG A 76 -7.70 5.84 22.03
CA ARG A 76 -7.94 6.57 20.76
C ARG A 76 -7.14 7.86 20.67
N ASN A 77 -6.90 8.57 21.78
CA ASN A 77 -6.19 9.86 21.80
C ASN A 77 -4.69 9.73 21.50
N THR A 78 -4.14 8.52 21.45
CA THR A 78 -2.70 8.27 21.20
C THR A 78 -2.46 7.14 20.21
N ARG A 79 -3.53 6.61 19.61
CA ARG A 79 -3.48 5.41 18.76
C ARG A 79 -2.72 5.67 17.45
N PHE A 80 -2.90 6.84 16.86
CA PHE A 80 -2.13 7.27 15.71
C PHE A 80 -0.65 7.40 16.08
N ASP A 81 -0.31 8.05 17.19
CA ASP A 81 1.08 8.23 17.61
C ASP A 81 1.78 6.90 17.91
N THR A 82 1.02 5.92 18.39
CA THR A 82 1.56 4.61 18.81
C THR A 82 1.62 3.61 17.65
N TRP A 83 0.64 3.62 16.76
CA TRP A 83 0.47 2.56 15.74
C TRP A 83 0.33 3.08 14.31
N GLY A 84 0.20 4.39 14.14
CA GLY A 84 -0.15 5.04 12.87
C GLY A 84 -1.54 4.66 12.36
N LEU A 85 -2.40 4.08 13.20
CA LEU A 85 -3.75 3.68 12.81
C LEU A 85 -4.68 4.90 12.81
N ILE A 86 -5.51 5.00 11.78
CA ILE A 86 -6.47 6.09 11.63
C ILE A 86 -7.77 5.69 12.31
N ASN A 87 -8.15 6.43 13.34
CA ASN A 87 -9.40 6.24 14.04
C ASN A 87 -10.59 6.44 13.08
N ASP A 88 -11.55 5.52 13.12
CA ASP A 88 -12.84 5.68 12.43
C ASP A 88 -13.59 6.86 13.06
N PRO A 89 -13.91 7.93 12.30
CA PRO A 89 -14.57 9.13 12.83
C PRO A 89 -15.95 8.87 13.45
N ASP A 90 -16.64 7.80 13.06
CA ASP A 90 -17.99 7.48 13.54
C ASP A 90 -18.00 6.67 14.85
N CYS A 91 -16.85 6.57 15.50
CA CYS A 91 -16.63 5.77 16.70
C CYS A 91 -16.15 6.61 17.89
N VAL A 92 -16.44 6.13 19.09
CA VAL A 92 -15.93 6.64 20.36
C VAL A 92 -15.22 5.54 21.14
N GLN A 93 -14.38 5.95 22.09
CA GLN A 93 -13.57 5.04 22.90
C GLN A 93 -14.42 3.94 23.57
N GLY A 94 -13.96 2.71 23.44
CA GLY A 94 -14.53 1.55 24.12
C GLY A 94 -14.27 1.52 25.62
N ASP A 95 -15.04 0.72 26.33
CA ASP A 95 -14.84 0.42 27.75
C ASP A 95 -15.07 -1.07 28.02
N ALA A 96 -15.04 -1.49 29.29
CA ALA A 96 -15.26 -2.89 29.67
C ALA A 96 -16.58 -3.47 29.10
N SER A 97 -17.62 -2.65 28.86
CA SER A 97 -18.89 -3.12 28.31
C SER A 97 -18.79 -3.53 26.84
N SER A 98 -17.79 -3.03 26.11
CA SER A 98 -17.51 -3.38 24.71
C SER A 98 -16.27 -4.26 24.57
N GLY A 99 -15.72 -4.78 25.67
CA GLY A 99 -14.42 -5.48 25.66
C GLY A 99 -13.28 -4.55 25.23
N TYR A 100 -13.40 -3.26 25.56
CA TYR A 100 -12.48 -2.17 25.20
C TYR A 100 -12.37 -1.84 23.71
N LEU A 101 -13.07 -2.56 22.83
CA LEU A 101 -13.22 -2.16 21.44
C LEU A 101 -14.10 -0.92 21.34
N ASP A 102 -13.80 -0.06 20.38
CA ASP A 102 -14.55 1.17 20.18
C ASP A 102 -16.03 0.93 19.87
N LYS A 103 -16.84 1.88 20.33
CA LYS A 103 -18.29 1.92 20.14
C LYS A 103 -18.58 2.76 18.92
N CYS A 104 -19.17 2.15 17.90
CA CYS A 104 -19.32 2.73 16.57
C CYS A 104 -20.79 2.73 16.16
N THR A 105 -21.16 3.71 15.32
CA THR A 105 -22.49 3.72 14.67
C THR A 105 -22.69 2.48 13.81
N ASP A 106 -21.65 2.07 13.07
CA ASP A 106 -21.61 0.78 12.39
C ASP A 106 -21.13 -0.32 13.37
N PRO A 107 -21.99 -1.27 13.76
CA PRO A 107 -21.64 -2.29 14.74
C PRO A 107 -20.54 -3.25 14.26
N ALA A 108 -20.27 -3.30 12.96
CA ALA A 108 -19.20 -4.11 12.38
C ALA A 108 -17.88 -3.34 12.25
N SER A 109 -17.81 -2.04 12.56
CA SER A 109 -16.54 -1.31 12.66
C SER A 109 -15.77 -1.70 13.92
N ALA A 110 -14.45 -1.84 13.80
CA ALA A 110 -13.56 -2.09 14.93
C ALA A 110 -13.00 -0.80 15.57
N GLY A 111 -13.37 0.38 15.07
CA GLY A 111 -12.88 1.67 15.60
C GLY A 111 -11.73 2.29 14.81
N VAL A 112 -11.21 1.58 13.82
CA VAL A 112 -10.13 2.01 12.92
C VAL A 112 -10.62 1.88 11.49
N VAL A 113 -10.32 2.87 10.65
CA VAL A 113 -10.72 2.90 9.24
C VAL A 113 -10.30 1.60 8.55
N GLY A 114 -11.23 0.95 7.85
CA GLY A 114 -10.96 -0.29 7.13
C GLY A 114 -10.80 -1.54 8.01
N VAL A 115 -10.89 -1.45 9.34
CA VAL A 115 -10.82 -2.61 10.23
C VAL A 115 -12.23 -2.96 10.73
N ARG A 116 -12.60 -4.22 10.58
CA ARG A 116 -13.95 -4.71 10.83
C ARG A 116 -13.94 -5.79 11.90
N LYS A 117 -15.04 -5.91 12.64
CA LYS A 117 -15.25 -6.93 13.66
C LYS A 117 -16.50 -7.75 13.39
N ARG A 118 -16.42 -9.03 13.73
CA ARG A 118 -17.55 -9.95 13.79
C ARG A 118 -17.59 -10.61 15.15
N ILE A 119 -18.68 -10.43 15.89
CA ILE A 119 -18.84 -11.08 17.18
C ILE A 119 -19.35 -12.51 16.96
N VAL A 120 -18.64 -13.49 17.50
CA VAL A 120 -19.04 -14.89 17.53
C VAL A 120 -19.21 -15.36 18.97
N MET A 121 -20.21 -16.20 19.21
CA MET A 121 -20.44 -16.79 20.52
C MET A 121 -19.58 -18.05 20.66
N THR A 122 -18.72 -18.07 21.68
CA THR A 122 -17.90 -19.24 22.03
C THR A 122 -18.33 -19.79 23.38
N PRO A 123 -17.92 -21.01 23.77
CA PRO A 123 -18.16 -21.52 25.13
C PRO A 123 -17.57 -20.63 26.23
N ALA A 124 -16.54 -19.82 25.93
CA ALA A 124 -15.93 -18.87 26.85
C ALA A 124 -16.61 -17.48 26.84
N GLY A 125 -17.66 -17.29 26.03
CA GLY A 125 -18.37 -16.02 25.86
C GLY A 125 -18.21 -15.41 24.46
N PRO A 126 -18.73 -14.19 24.25
CA PRO A 126 -18.58 -13.46 22.98
C PRO A 126 -17.10 -13.19 22.69
N LYS A 127 -16.65 -13.50 21.46
CA LYS A 127 -15.31 -13.19 20.95
C LYS A 127 -15.44 -12.34 19.70
N ALA A 128 -14.67 -11.26 19.61
CA ALA A 128 -14.53 -10.50 18.38
C ALA A 128 -13.52 -11.19 17.45
N LEU A 129 -13.93 -11.45 16.22
CA LEU A 129 -13.04 -11.78 15.11
C LEU A 129 -12.77 -10.49 14.33
N ILE A 130 -11.50 -10.21 14.06
CA ILE A 130 -11.04 -8.99 13.40
C ILE A 130 -10.64 -9.29 11.96
N GLY A 131 -11.23 -8.57 11.01
CA GLY A 131 -10.87 -8.58 9.60
C GLY A 131 -10.44 -7.20 9.14
N VAL A 132 -9.73 -7.15 8.02
CA VAL A 132 -9.23 -5.91 7.41
C VAL A 132 -9.71 -5.82 5.96
N ALA A 133 -10.05 -4.61 5.54
CA ALA A 133 -10.35 -4.23 4.17
C ALA A 133 -9.15 -3.47 3.57
N CYS A 134 -9.15 -3.25 2.24
CA CYS A 134 -8.09 -2.53 1.53
C CYS A 134 -7.79 -1.15 2.15
N ALA A 135 -8.84 -0.42 2.57
CA ALA A 135 -8.71 0.90 3.20
C ALA A 135 -7.90 0.90 4.51
N SER A 136 -7.77 -0.23 5.21
CA SER A 136 -7.01 -0.29 6.47
C SER A 136 -5.53 0.09 6.30
N CYS A 137 -4.99 -0.17 5.12
CA CYS A 137 -3.64 0.21 4.73
C CYS A 137 -3.68 1.42 3.78
N HIS A 138 -4.57 1.41 2.78
CA HIS A 138 -4.51 2.38 1.68
C HIS A 138 -5.24 3.70 1.91
N ALA A 139 -6.17 3.78 2.86
CA ALA A 139 -6.71 5.07 3.28
C ALA A 139 -5.71 5.75 4.22
N GLY A 140 -5.49 7.04 4.02
CA GLY A 140 -4.51 7.82 4.76
C GLY A 140 -5.03 9.21 5.12
N LEU A 141 -4.35 9.91 6.02
CA LEU A 141 -4.66 11.31 6.30
C LEU A 141 -4.45 12.15 5.04
N ASP A 142 -5.48 12.90 4.63
CA ASP A 142 -5.50 13.67 3.38
C ASP A 142 -4.43 14.78 3.43
N PRO A 143 -3.44 14.77 2.53
CA PRO A 143 -2.44 15.83 2.47
C PRO A 143 -3.01 17.20 2.08
N GLU A 144 -4.12 17.25 1.33
CA GLU A 144 -4.80 18.51 1.01
C GLU A 144 -5.66 19.03 2.17
N ASN A 145 -6.05 18.17 3.10
CA ASN A 145 -6.87 18.52 4.26
C ASN A 145 -6.43 17.78 5.52
N PRO A 146 -5.19 17.99 6.01
CA PRO A 146 -4.68 17.25 7.15
C PRO A 146 -5.46 17.65 8.42
N PRO A 147 -5.71 16.70 9.34
CA PRO A 147 -6.41 17.02 10.58
C PRO A 147 -5.52 17.89 11.48
N ALA A 148 -6.14 18.70 12.34
CA ALA A 148 -5.42 19.42 13.39
C ALA A 148 -4.84 18.46 14.45
N ASP A 149 -5.55 17.36 14.71
CA ASP A 149 -5.11 16.25 15.54
C ASP A 149 -5.30 14.92 14.77
N PRO A 150 -4.23 14.19 14.44
CA PRO A 150 -4.33 12.95 13.69
C PRO A 150 -5.02 11.80 14.46
N ASN A 151 -5.18 11.91 15.78
CA ASN A 151 -5.98 10.97 16.58
C ASN A 151 -7.49 11.28 16.52
N HIS A 152 -7.88 12.47 16.07
CA HIS A 152 -9.28 12.89 15.95
C HIS A 152 -9.62 13.42 14.55
N PRO A 153 -9.44 12.60 13.48
CA PRO A 153 -9.79 13.02 12.13
C PRO A 153 -11.31 13.03 11.94
N THR A 154 -11.79 13.86 11.00
CA THR A 154 -13.12 13.69 10.39
C THR A 154 -12.98 12.92 9.07
N TRP A 155 -14.11 12.50 8.48
CA TRP A 155 -14.09 11.85 7.17
C TRP A 155 -13.48 12.72 6.06
N GLU A 156 -13.58 14.05 6.17
CA GLU A 156 -12.94 15.00 5.23
C GLU A 156 -11.42 15.01 5.34
N ASN A 157 -10.86 14.53 6.46
CA ASN A 157 -9.41 14.41 6.65
C ASN A 157 -8.84 13.08 6.15
N ILE A 158 -9.65 12.21 5.54
CA ILE A 158 -9.24 10.86 5.14
C ILE A 158 -9.32 10.73 3.62
N HIS A 159 -8.17 10.57 2.99
CA HIS A 159 -8.06 10.28 1.57
C HIS A 159 -8.10 8.76 1.32
N PRO A 160 -8.94 8.26 0.39
CA PRO A 160 -9.19 6.82 0.24
C PRO A 160 -8.00 6.01 -0.27
N THR A 161 -7.10 6.63 -1.06
CA THR A 161 -6.04 5.90 -1.80
C THR A 161 -4.63 6.49 -1.68
N VAL A 162 -4.40 7.38 -0.71
CA VAL A 162 -3.07 8.04 -0.55
C VAL A 162 -2.01 7.11 0.05
N GLY A 163 -2.45 6.00 0.67
CA GLY A 163 -1.61 5.12 1.47
C GLY A 163 -1.38 5.69 2.86
N ASN A 164 -1.61 4.88 3.90
CA ASN A 164 -1.25 5.26 5.26
C ASN A 164 0.26 5.15 5.43
N GLN A 165 0.98 6.27 5.30
CA GLN A 165 2.43 6.31 5.45
C GLN A 165 2.91 6.21 6.90
N PHE A 166 1.99 6.30 7.86
CA PHE A 166 2.31 6.35 9.28
C PHE A 166 2.10 5.02 9.97
N ILE A 167 1.34 4.09 9.37
CA ILE A 167 1.03 2.79 9.97
C ILE A 167 2.30 1.98 10.28
N GLU A 168 2.37 1.50 11.51
CA GLU A 168 3.50 0.74 12.05
C GLU A 168 3.23 -0.77 11.93
N ILE A 169 3.19 -1.29 10.70
CA ILE A 169 2.84 -2.71 10.46
C ILE A 169 3.89 -3.66 11.05
N GLY A 170 5.18 -3.31 10.98
CA GLY A 170 6.24 -4.05 11.65
C GLY A 170 5.98 -4.21 13.15
N LYS A 171 5.54 -3.12 13.81
CA LYS A 171 5.15 -3.15 15.22
C LYS A 171 3.96 -4.09 15.46
N LEU A 172 2.92 -4.04 14.62
CA LEU A 172 1.77 -4.96 14.71
C LEU A 172 2.20 -6.42 14.62
N PHE A 173 3.09 -6.76 13.68
CA PHE A 173 3.59 -8.13 13.51
C PHE A 173 4.50 -8.57 14.66
N GLY A 174 5.28 -7.65 15.23
CA GLY A 174 6.19 -7.93 16.34
C GLY A 174 5.56 -7.94 17.74
N SER A 175 4.32 -7.48 17.90
CA SER A 175 3.74 -7.12 19.21
C SER A 175 3.68 -8.26 20.22
N HIS A 176 3.38 -9.48 19.77
CA HIS A 176 3.29 -10.67 20.63
C HIS A 176 4.58 -11.51 20.63
N LEU A 177 5.65 -11.00 20.02
CA LEU A 177 6.95 -11.66 19.97
C LEU A 177 7.88 -11.08 21.04
N ALA A 178 8.68 -11.95 21.65
CA ALA A 178 9.74 -11.52 22.56
C ALA A 178 10.76 -10.66 21.82
N ALA A 179 11.39 -9.71 22.52
CA ALA A 179 12.37 -8.81 21.91
C ALA A 179 13.55 -9.56 21.27
N ASN A 180 13.94 -10.73 21.80
CA ASN A 180 15.01 -11.58 21.28
C ASN A 180 14.55 -12.62 20.25
N ASP A 181 13.27 -12.59 19.83
CA ASP A 181 12.80 -13.41 18.71
C ASP A 181 13.40 -12.86 17.40
N PRO A 182 14.05 -13.70 16.57
CA PRO A 182 14.64 -13.23 15.31
C PRO A 182 13.61 -12.62 14.36
N ARG A 183 12.34 -13.06 14.40
CA ARG A 183 11.26 -12.48 13.60
C ARG A 183 10.91 -11.08 14.06
N ARG A 184 10.91 -10.84 15.38
CA ARG A 184 10.67 -9.50 15.95
C ARG A 184 11.68 -8.49 15.41
N GLN A 185 12.95 -8.86 15.38
CA GLN A 185 14.02 -8.02 14.84
C GLN A 185 13.83 -7.71 13.35
N VAL A 186 13.32 -8.68 12.56
CA VAL A 186 12.97 -8.45 11.14
C VAL A 186 11.83 -7.44 11.01
N PHE A 187 10.75 -7.61 11.77
CA PHE A 187 9.60 -6.71 11.71
C PHE A 187 9.94 -5.29 12.20
N ASP A 188 10.78 -5.16 13.23
CA ASP A 188 11.27 -3.86 13.72
C ASP A 188 12.18 -3.15 12.68
N SER A 189 12.64 -3.85 11.63
CA SER A 189 13.43 -3.27 10.54
C SER A 189 12.58 -2.54 9.49
N TRP A 190 11.27 -2.81 9.46
CA TRP A 190 10.34 -2.24 8.47
C TRP A 190 10.10 -0.76 8.78
N ALA A 191 10.13 0.08 7.74
CA ALA A 191 9.80 1.48 7.91
C ALA A 191 8.28 1.66 8.12
N PRO A 192 7.86 2.72 8.82
CA PRO A 192 6.45 3.13 8.84
C PRO A 192 5.89 3.27 7.41
N GLY A 193 4.64 2.88 7.22
CA GLY A 193 3.99 2.89 5.90
C GLY A 193 4.48 1.81 4.93
N THR A 194 5.25 0.83 5.41
CA THR A 194 5.68 -0.33 4.62
C THR A 194 5.14 -1.64 5.19
N VAL A 195 4.97 -2.62 4.30
CA VAL A 195 4.53 -3.97 4.64
C VAL A 195 5.18 -4.97 3.70
N ASP A 196 5.57 -6.10 4.26
CA ASP A 196 5.83 -7.32 3.50
C ASP A 196 4.72 -8.32 3.80
N THR A 197 3.75 -8.43 2.90
CA THR A 197 2.68 -9.43 3.06
C THR A 197 3.22 -10.85 2.84
N THR A 198 4.32 -11.03 2.08
CA THR A 198 4.93 -12.36 1.92
C THR A 198 5.54 -12.86 3.21
N ALA A 199 5.69 -12.04 4.27
CA ALA A 199 6.01 -12.57 5.61
C ALA A 199 5.01 -13.63 6.10
N ILE A 200 3.75 -13.58 5.65
CA ILE A 200 2.72 -14.59 5.91
C ILE A 200 2.88 -15.75 4.93
N GLU A 201 2.86 -15.48 3.62
CA GLU A 201 3.09 -16.48 2.57
C GLU A 201 4.57 -16.56 2.18
N SER A 202 5.40 -17.01 3.13
CA SER A 202 6.85 -16.81 3.07
C SER A 202 7.55 -17.43 1.87
N ASP A 203 8.19 -16.56 1.09
CA ASP A 203 9.21 -16.87 0.11
C ASP A 203 10.64 -16.69 0.68
N GLY A 204 10.78 -16.54 2.00
CA GLY A 204 12.06 -16.42 2.69
C GLY A 204 12.88 -15.19 2.33
N ILE A 205 12.23 -14.11 1.88
CA ILE A 205 12.86 -12.83 1.56
C ILE A 205 12.13 -11.73 2.34
N ASN A 206 12.83 -11.06 3.25
CA ASN A 206 12.37 -9.84 3.89
C ASN A 206 12.36 -8.69 2.88
N ASN A 207 11.17 -8.24 2.49
CA ASN A 207 11.00 -7.28 1.41
C ASN A 207 9.95 -6.17 1.64
N PRO A 208 9.96 -5.45 2.78
CA PRO A 208 8.95 -4.44 3.05
C PRO A 208 8.79 -3.43 1.89
N GLY A 209 7.56 -3.32 1.38
CA GLY A 209 7.16 -2.44 0.31
C GLY A 209 6.25 -1.31 0.82
N ILE A 210 6.35 -0.12 0.24
CA ILE A 210 5.43 0.98 0.54
C ILE A 210 3.99 0.56 0.24
N ILE A 211 3.07 1.03 1.08
CA ILE A 211 1.65 1.00 0.75
C ILE A 211 1.44 1.96 -0.41
N THR A 212 1.27 1.39 -1.60
CA THR A 212 1.30 2.15 -2.85
C THR A 212 0.03 2.99 -3.00
N GLN A 213 0.23 4.22 -3.45
CA GLN A 213 -0.82 5.18 -3.76
C GLN A 213 -1.45 4.92 -5.14
N PHE A 214 -2.77 5.10 -5.23
CA PHE A 214 -3.53 4.94 -6.47
C PHE A 214 -4.16 6.27 -6.89
N PHE A 215 -3.63 6.84 -7.96
CA PHE A 215 -4.07 8.09 -8.54
C PHE A 215 -4.12 7.99 -10.06
N ASN A 216 -5.12 8.65 -10.65
CA ASN A 216 -5.30 8.81 -12.10
C ASN A 216 -5.06 7.50 -12.85
N VAL A 217 -5.62 6.40 -12.35
CA VAL A 217 -5.47 5.07 -12.97
C VAL A 217 -5.85 5.10 -14.46
N PRO A 218 -6.94 5.78 -14.88
CA PRO A 218 -7.30 5.86 -16.31
C PRO A 218 -6.24 6.51 -17.22
N ASP A 219 -5.36 7.35 -16.67
CA ASP A 219 -4.29 8.02 -17.43
C ASP A 219 -2.98 7.19 -17.47
N ARG A 220 -2.93 6.06 -16.76
CA ARG A 220 -1.74 5.18 -16.75
C ARG A 220 -1.64 4.37 -18.05
N PRO A 221 -0.42 4.04 -18.50
CA PRO A 221 -0.24 3.18 -19.68
C PRO A 221 -0.97 1.83 -19.57
N PHE A 222 -1.42 1.35 -20.73
CA PHE A 222 -1.93 -0.01 -20.91
C PHE A 222 -0.89 -0.86 -21.62
N PHE A 223 -0.88 -2.15 -21.28
CA PHE A 223 0.05 -3.12 -21.84
C PHE A 223 -0.71 -4.33 -22.34
N ASP A 224 -0.34 -4.78 -23.54
CA ASP A 224 -0.83 -6.02 -24.12
C ASP A 224 -0.01 -7.19 -23.55
N LEU A 225 -0.69 -8.01 -22.76
CA LEU A 225 -0.12 -9.13 -21.99
C LEU A 225 -0.95 -10.38 -22.22
N HIS A 226 -0.51 -11.50 -21.63
CA HIS A 226 -1.28 -12.75 -21.63
C HIS A 226 -1.51 -13.26 -20.22
N ASP A 227 -2.74 -13.69 -19.95
CA ASP A 227 -3.13 -14.44 -18.76
C ASP A 227 -3.55 -15.85 -19.19
N HIS A 228 -2.70 -16.84 -18.91
CA HIS A 228 -2.89 -18.22 -19.39
C HIS A 228 -3.11 -18.30 -20.91
N SER A 229 -2.23 -17.64 -21.67
CA SER A 229 -2.29 -17.51 -23.13
C SER A 229 -3.48 -16.74 -23.69
N MET A 230 -4.37 -16.21 -22.85
CA MET A 230 -5.41 -15.28 -23.27
C MET A 230 -4.87 -13.86 -23.29
N GLY A 231 -4.94 -13.19 -24.44
CA GLY A 231 -4.55 -11.79 -24.56
C GLY A 231 -5.43 -10.88 -23.69
N ILE A 232 -4.80 -10.01 -22.93
CA ILE A 232 -5.41 -8.99 -22.07
C ILE A 232 -4.71 -7.65 -22.30
N THR A 233 -5.46 -6.55 -22.14
CA THR A 233 -4.90 -5.19 -22.20
C THR A 233 -5.18 -4.51 -20.86
N VAL A 234 -4.16 -4.36 -20.04
CA VAL A 234 -4.30 -3.94 -18.63
C VAL A 234 -3.19 -2.99 -18.20
N HIS A 235 -3.41 -2.25 -17.11
CA HIS A 235 -2.32 -1.55 -16.42
C HIS A 235 -1.40 -2.55 -15.73
N ARG A 236 -0.14 -2.16 -15.53
CA ARG A 236 0.79 -2.95 -14.70
C ARG A 236 0.55 -2.73 -13.20
N GLY A 237 0.60 -3.83 -12.47
CA GLY A 237 0.32 -3.93 -11.04
C GLY A 237 1.55 -4.36 -10.24
N GLY A 238 1.50 -4.22 -8.91
CA GLY A 238 2.64 -4.56 -8.05
C GLY A 238 3.83 -3.61 -8.18
N GLN A 239 4.90 -3.86 -7.43
CA GLN A 239 6.12 -3.03 -7.44
C GLN A 239 7.20 -3.59 -8.37
N GLY A 240 7.08 -4.85 -8.79
CA GLY A 240 7.92 -5.52 -9.78
C GLY A 240 7.12 -6.10 -10.96
N GLY A 241 5.89 -5.64 -11.17
CA GLY A 241 4.99 -6.15 -12.22
C GLY A 241 4.39 -7.51 -11.87
N GLU A 242 4.32 -7.86 -10.58
CA GLU A 242 3.88 -9.18 -10.16
C GLU A 242 2.39 -9.40 -10.43
N ASP A 243 1.58 -8.33 -10.29
CA ASP A 243 0.13 -8.35 -10.52
C ASP A 243 -0.25 -7.73 -11.89
N ASP A 244 0.53 -8.01 -12.93
CA ASP A 244 0.29 -7.55 -14.31
C ASP A 244 -0.90 -8.28 -14.98
N VAL A 245 -2.06 -8.29 -14.30
CA VAL A 245 -3.25 -9.08 -14.65
C VAL A 245 -4.57 -8.29 -14.55
N GLY A 246 -4.46 -6.96 -14.47
CA GLY A 246 -5.62 -6.07 -14.31
C GLY A 246 -6.07 -5.89 -12.86
N CYS A 247 -6.95 -4.92 -12.65
CA CYS A 247 -7.32 -4.46 -11.32
C CYS A 247 -8.06 -5.53 -10.53
N GLU A 248 -9.03 -6.20 -11.13
CA GLU A 248 -9.92 -7.14 -10.46
C GLU A 248 -9.14 -8.35 -9.93
N LYS A 249 -8.26 -8.93 -10.76
CA LYS A 249 -7.46 -10.09 -10.38
C LYS A 249 -6.39 -9.71 -9.36
N ALA A 250 -5.77 -8.53 -9.50
CA ALA A 250 -4.85 -7.99 -8.50
C ALA A 250 -5.54 -7.76 -7.14
N ALA A 251 -6.76 -7.20 -7.14
CA ALA A 251 -7.55 -6.98 -5.93
C ALA A 251 -7.93 -8.29 -5.24
N LEU A 252 -8.36 -9.31 -6.00
CA LEU A 252 -8.63 -10.65 -5.45
C LEU A 252 -7.42 -11.26 -4.73
N ARG A 253 -6.22 -11.10 -5.30
CA ARG A 253 -4.96 -11.52 -4.66
C ARG A 253 -4.73 -10.77 -3.35
N VAL A 254 -4.99 -9.47 -3.28
CA VAL A 254 -4.93 -8.70 -2.03
C VAL A 254 -5.89 -9.28 -0.99
N TYR A 255 -7.13 -9.62 -1.38
CA TYR A 255 -8.09 -10.21 -0.46
C TYR A 255 -7.61 -11.55 0.10
N PHE A 256 -6.92 -12.39 -0.69
CA PHE A 256 -6.25 -13.57 -0.17
C PHE A 256 -5.17 -13.23 0.87
N ASN A 257 -4.29 -12.26 0.60
CA ASN A 257 -3.25 -11.82 1.55
C ASN A 257 -3.84 -11.29 2.87
N ILE A 258 -5.05 -10.72 2.85
CA ILE A 258 -5.76 -10.27 4.06
C ILE A 258 -6.79 -11.30 4.56
N GLY A 259 -6.65 -12.55 4.14
CA GLY A 259 -7.26 -13.71 4.79
C GLY A 259 -8.55 -14.23 4.20
N MET A 260 -9.01 -13.70 3.06
CA MET A 260 -10.15 -14.26 2.33
C MET A 260 -9.89 -15.74 2.03
N CYS A 261 -10.82 -16.60 2.41
CA CYS A 261 -10.77 -18.06 2.15
C CYS A 261 -9.44 -18.72 2.57
N ALA A 262 -8.77 -18.21 3.61
CA ALA A 262 -7.42 -18.65 3.94
C ALA A 262 -7.31 -20.15 4.22
N ALA A 263 -8.29 -20.74 4.92
CA ALA A 263 -8.27 -22.17 5.23
C ALA A 263 -8.54 -23.04 3.99
N GLU A 264 -9.44 -22.58 3.13
CA GLU A 264 -9.96 -23.33 1.99
C GLU A 264 -9.03 -23.26 0.77
N CYS A 265 -8.39 -22.10 0.55
CA CYS A 265 -7.71 -21.74 -0.69
C CYS A 265 -6.23 -21.38 -0.56
N MET A 266 -5.79 -20.95 0.62
CA MET A 266 -4.43 -20.42 0.79
C MET A 266 -3.54 -21.41 1.54
N VAL A 267 -3.93 -21.81 2.75
CA VAL A 267 -3.14 -22.68 3.64
C VAL A 267 -2.70 -24.00 3.00
N PRO A 268 -3.54 -24.72 2.23
CA PRO A 268 -3.13 -25.94 1.53
C PRO A 268 -2.03 -25.74 0.48
N HIS A 269 -1.87 -24.51 0.00
CA HIS A 269 -0.97 -24.13 -1.10
C HIS A 269 0.34 -23.49 -0.61
N LEU A 270 0.54 -23.39 0.70
CA LEU A 270 1.73 -22.79 1.29
C LEU A 270 2.89 -23.78 1.39
N ALA A 271 4.12 -23.29 1.17
CA ALA A 271 5.33 -24.08 1.37
C ALA A 271 5.50 -24.58 2.82
N ASN A 272 5.05 -23.82 3.80
CA ASN A 272 5.02 -24.21 5.22
C ASN A 272 3.67 -24.85 5.62
N GLY A 273 2.72 -24.98 4.70
CA GLY A 273 1.41 -25.57 4.93
C GLY A 273 1.41 -27.11 4.95
N PRO A 274 0.24 -27.73 5.13
CA PRO A 274 0.09 -29.19 5.07
C PRO A 274 0.61 -29.74 3.73
N GLY A 275 1.57 -30.66 3.77
CA GLY A 275 2.21 -31.21 2.56
C GLY A 275 3.46 -30.47 2.07
N GLY A 276 3.77 -29.30 2.64
CA GLY A 276 5.09 -28.66 2.55
C GLY A 276 5.52 -28.18 1.16
N THR A 277 4.58 -27.99 0.23
CA THR A 277 4.89 -27.61 -1.16
C THR A 277 4.06 -26.39 -1.54
N SER A 278 4.73 -25.33 -2.00
CA SER A 278 4.03 -24.20 -2.59
C SER A 278 3.46 -24.58 -3.94
N THR A 279 2.16 -24.34 -4.15
CA THR A 279 1.45 -24.57 -5.40
C THR A 279 0.54 -23.39 -5.70
N PRO A 280 0.16 -23.12 -6.96
CA PRO A 280 -0.74 -22.01 -7.29
C PRO A 280 -2.13 -22.17 -6.68
N ILE A 281 -2.74 -21.08 -6.22
CA ILE A 281 -4.17 -21.06 -5.87
C ILE A 281 -5.01 -21.27 -7.13
N ASP A 282 -5.95 -22.22 -7.10
CA ASP A 282 -6.81 -22.57 -8.22
C ASP A 282 -8.18 -21.84 -8.16
N ASP A 283 -8.55 -21.14 -9.23
CA ASP A 283 -9.80 -20.35 -9.30
C ASP A 283 -11.04 -21.24 -9.22
N ALA A 284 -11.02 -22.41 -9.85
CA ALA A 284 -12.16 -23.33 -9.88
C ALA A 284 -12.36 -23.99 -8.51
N GLU A 285 -11.27 -24.38 -7.85
CA GLU A 285 -11.26 -24.87 -6.48
C GLU A 285 -11.86 -23.83 -5.52
N CYS A 286 -11.38 -22.59 -5.57
CA CYS A 286 -11.86 -21.54 -4.69
C CYS A 286 -13.31 -21.18 -4.96
N THR A 287 -13.72 -21.13 -6.23
CA THR A 287 -15.12 -20.92 -6.62
C THR A 287 -16.03 -22.03 -6.07
N ALA A 288 -15.55 -23.28 -6.03
CA ALA A 288 -16.32 -24.41 -5.54
C ALA A 288 -16.39 -24.50 -4.01
N LYS A 289 -15.33 -24.06 -3.30
CA LYS A 289 -15.18 -24.26 -1.85
C LYS A 289 -15.49 -23.03 -1.01
N CYS A 290 -15.40 -21.82 -1.56
CA CYS A 290 -15.51 -20.58 -0.80
C CYS A 290 -16.54 -19.60 -1.40
N PRO A 291 -17.75 -19.48 -0.80
CA PRO A 291 -18.75 -18.50 -1.22
C PRO A 291 -18.24 -17.04 -1.16
N GLU A 292 -17.40 -16.73 -0.17
CA GLU A 292 -16.81 -15.39 -0.02
C GLU A 292 -15.92 -15.02 -1.22
N TYR A 293 -15.24 -15.99 -1.85
CA TYR A 293 -14.47 -15.75 -3.08
C TYR A 293 -15.36 -15.40 -4.27
N VAL A 294 -16.50 -16.08 -4.41
CA VAL A 294 -17.49 -15.79 -5.46
C VAL A 294 -18.07 -14.38 -5.29
N GLN A 295 -18.36 -13.99 -4.03
CA GLN A 295 -18.80 -12.64 -3.71
C GLN A 295 -17.72 -11.61 -4.04
N ALA A 296 -16.48 -11.87 -3.63
CA ALA A 296 -15.35 -10.98 -3.93
C ALA A 296 -15.19 -10.76 -5.44
N LYS A 297 -15.25 -11.82 -6.26
CA LYS A 297 -15.18 -11.71 -7.74
C LYS A 297 -16.24 -10.78 -8.32
N ALA A 298 -17.44 -10.77 -7.75
CA ALA A 298 -18.52 -9.90 -8.19
C ALA A 298 -18.33 -8.44 -7.73
N ASP A 299 -17.76 -8.22 -6.55
CA ASP A 299 -17.67 -6.91 -5.92
C ASP A 299 -16.41 -6.12 -6.30
N VAL A 300 -15.31 -6.78 -6.64
CA VAL A 300 -14.07 -6.11 -7.04
C VAL A 300 -14.21 -5.28 -8.32
N VAL A 301 -15.20 -5.57 -9.17
CA VAL A 301 -15.48 -4.77 -10.38
C VAL A 301 -15.89 -3.35 -9.99
N ASP A 302 -16.79 -3.22 -9.01
CA ASP A 302 -17.22 -1.92 -8.49
C ASP A 302 -16.10 -1.22 -7.70
N GLU A 303 -15.31 -1.98 -6.93
CA GLU A 303 -14.12 -1.48 -6.23
C GLU A 303 -13.11 -0.86 -7.20
N CYS A 304 -12.81 -1.56 -8.30
CA CYS A 304 -11.91 -1.07 -9.35
C CYS A 304 -12.46 0.19 -10.03
N ALA A 305 -13.77 0.26 -10.28
CA ALA A 305 -14.40 1.48 -10.79
C ALA A 305 -14.25 2.66 -9.80
N PHE A 306 -14.41 2.41 -8.49
CA PHE A 306 -14.18 3.42 -7.47
C PHE A 306 -12.71 3.88 -7.42
N MET A 307 -11.74 2.95 -7.44
CA MET A 307 -10.31 3.28 -7.44
C MET A 307 -9.90 4.17 -8.62
N GLN A 308 -10.53 3.99 -9.78
CA GLN A 308 -10.27 4.82 -10.97
C GLN A 308 -10.68 6.28 -10.81
N THR A 309 -11.51 6.61 -9.80
CA THR A 309 -11.93 8.00 -9.52
C THR A 309 -10.91 8.81 -8.71
N ALA A 310 -9.91 8.14 -8.12
CA ALA A 310 -8.96 8.80 -7.23
C ALA A 310 -7.99 9.71 -7.98
N THR A 311 -7.82 10.94 -7.48
CA THR A 311 -6.91 11.95 -8.02
C THR A 311 -5.76 12.21 -7.04
N PRO A 312 -4.58 12.65 -7.51
CA PRO A 312 -3.45 12.89 -6.63
C PRO A 312 -3.65 14.17 -5.80
N PRO A 313 -3.19 14.20 -4.54
CA PRO A 313 -3.19 15.42 -3.75
C PRO A 313 -2.24 16.45 -4.36
N ARG A 314 -2.74 17.65 -4.60
CA ARG A 314 -2.00 18.79 -5.15
C ARG A 314 -1.61 19.72 -4.01
N LEU A 315 -0.31 19.99 -3.85
CA LEU A 315 0.19 20.90 -2.82
C LEU A 315 -0.49 22.28 -2.87
N LYS A 316 -0.79 22.81 -4.06
CA LYS A 316 -1.47 24.11 -4.21
C LYS A 316 -2.86 24.17 -3.54
N HIS A 317 -3.53 23.03 -3.32
CA HIS A 317 -4.82 22.95 -2.63
C HIS A 317 -4.68 22.76 -1.12
N ALA A 318 -3.50 22.35 -0.64
CA ALA A 318 -3.25 22.17 0.77
C ALA A 318 -3.13 23.52 1.51
N PRO A 319 -3.39 23.58 2.84
CA PRO A 319 -3.25 24.79 3.64
C PRO A 319 -1.88 25.46 3.45
N GLY A 320 -1.90 26.70 2.93
CA GLY A 320 -0.68 27.48 2.65
C GLY A 320 0.22 26.94 1.54
N GLY A 321 -0.15 25.85 0.85
CA GLY A 321 0.75 25.11 -0.02
C GLY A 321 1.20 25.88 -1.28
N THR A 322 0.41 26.82 -1.77
CA THR A 322 0.84 27.73 -2.87
C THR A 322 2.09 28.55 -2.47
N HIS A 323 2.26 28.90 -1.20
CA HIS A 323 3.44 29.63 -0.72
C HIS A 323 4.68 28.74 -0.53
N LEU A 324 4.49 27.42 -0.56
CA LEU A 324 5.57 26.43 -0.42
C LEU A 324 6.17 26.04 -1.78
N ILE A 325 5.64 26.59 -2.88
CA ILE A 325 6.11 26.41 -4.24
C ILE A 325 6.77 27.69 -4.72
N ASP A 326 8.04 27.61 -5.11
CA ASP A 326 8.67 28.68 -5.87
C ASP A 326 8.32 28.57 -7.35
N HIS A 327 7.19 29.18 -7.71
CA HIS A 327 6.66 29.19 -9.07
C HIS A 327 7.63 29.80 -10.11
N SER A 328 8.55 30.67 -9.69
CA SER A 328 9.56 31.24 -10.60
C SER A 328 10.54 30.18 -11.13
N LYS A 329 10.68 29.06 -10.40
CA LYS A 329 11.54 27.94 -10.77
C LYS A 329 10.83 26.82 -11.52
N ALA A 330 9.50 26.71 -11.41
CA ALA A 330 8.73 25.59 -11.94
C ALA A 330 8.93 25.40 -13.46
N GLY A 331 9.00 26.48 -14.24
CA GLY A 331 9.25 26.41 -15.69
C GLY A 331 10.63 25.84 -16.04
N LYS A 332 11.67 26.27 -15.31
CA LYS A 332 13.02 25.70 -15.43
C LYS A 332 13.04 24.23 -14.99
N GLY A 333 12.38 23.91 -13.88
CA GLY A 333 12.27 22.55 -13.35
C GLY A 333 11.59 21.60 -14.33
N LYS A 334 10.52 22.03 -15.01
CA LYS A 334 9.87 21.25 -16.08
C LYS A 334 10.85 20.90 -17.19
N LYS A 335 11.68 21.86 -17.61
CA LYS A 335 12.71 21.63 -18.65
C LYS A 335 13.75 20.61 -18.18
N VAL A 336 14.28 20.78 -16.97
CA VAL A 336 15.25 19.85 -16.36
C VAL A 336 14.66 18.44 -16.26
N PHE A 337 13.42 18.32 -15.77
CA PHE A 337 12.71 17.04 -15.66
C PHE A 337 12.57 16.36 -17.02
N ARG A 338 12.12 17.09 -18.05
CA ARG A 338 11.98 16.55 -19.40
C ARG A 338 13.31 16.01 -19.95
N GLU A 339 14.40 16.71 -19.70
CA GLU A 339 15.72 16.36 -20.25
C GLU A 339 16.43 15.24 -19.49
N ASN A 340 16.08 15.00 -18.21
CA ASN A 340 16.85 14.10 -17.34
C ASN A 340 16.03 12.99 -16.67
N CYS A 341 14.70 13.11 -16.62
CA CYS A 341 13.82 12.24 -15.82
C CYS A 341 12.72 11.59 -16.67
N ALA A 342 12.20 12.31 -17.67
CA ALA A 342 11.04 11.87 -18.45
C ALA A 342 11.28 10.61 -19.32
N GLY A 343 12.54 10.15 -19.46
CA GLY A 343 12.84 8.89 -20.15
C GLY A 343 12.25 7.66 -19.46
N CYS A 344 11.99 7.74 -18.15
CA CYS A 344 11.16 6.77 -17.43
C CYS A 344 9.91 7.47 -16.87
N HIS A 345 10.06 8.67 -16.31
CA HIS A 345 8.97 9.36 -15.62
C HIS A 345 8.07 10.19 -16.56
N SER A 346 7.60 9.60 -17.65
CA SER A 346 6.56 10.15 -18.52
C SER A 346 5.92 9.01 -19.32
N ASN A 347 4.59 9.05 -19.48
CA ASN A 347 3.84 8.10 -20.30
C ASN A 347 3.82 8.48 -21.80
N GLY A 348 4.72 9.35 -22.25
CA GLY A 348 4.77 9.81 -23.65
C GLY A 348 3.93 11.05 -23.95
N GLU A 349 3.15 11.54 -22.98
CA GLU A 349 2.31 12.75 -23.08
C GLU A 349 3.11 14.08 -23.04
N ASN A 350 4.46 14.01 -23.10
CA ASN A 350 5.36 15.17 -23.07
C ASN A 350 5.03 16.14 -21.91
N LEU A 351 4.75 15.60 -20.71
CA LEU A 351 4.40 16.35 -19.51
C LEU A 351 3.11 17.19 -19.70
N GLY A 352 2.15 16.61 -20.43
CA GLY A 352 0.78 17.10 -20.62
C GLY A 352 -0.13 16.89 -19.40
N PRO A 353 -1.43 17.19 -19.53
CA PRO A 353 -2.40 17.08 -18.42
C PRO A 353 -2.69 15.64 -17.99
N HIS A 354 -2.52 14.67 -18.90
CA HIS A 354 -2.70 13.23 -18.66
C HIS A 354 -1.39 12.51 -18.35
N ASP A 355 -0.29 13.25 -18.14
CA ASP A 355 0.99 12.64 -17.79
C ASP A 355 1.04 12.30 -16.29
N VAL A 356 1.09 11.02 -15.97
CA VAL A 356 1.19 10.49 -14.60
C VAL A 356 2.62 10.45 -14.07
N LEU A 357 3.59 10.97 -14.84
CA LEU A 357 5.01 10.99 -14.53
C LEU A 357 5.59 9.59 -14.31
N SER A 358 5.11 8.64 -15.11
CA SER A 358 5.61 7.28 -15.19
C SER A 358 5.24 6.66 -16.53
N ASP A 359 6.13 5.86 -17.08
CA ASP A 359 5.90 4.92 -18.17
C ASP A 359 5.35 3.57 -17.69
N ASP A 360 5.26 3.33 -16.37
CA ASP A 360 4.89 2.06 -15.74
C ASP A 360 5.73 0.85 -16.22
N GLU A 361 6.90 1.10 -16.82
CA GLU A 361 7.73 0.05 -17.38
C GLU A 361 8.53 -0.70 -16.30
N MET A 362 8.94 -1.93 -16.66
CA MET A 362 9.78 -2.76 -15.81
C MET A 362 11.24 -2.45 -16.05
N ASN A 363 11.92 -2.07 -14.98
CA ASN A 363 13.32 -1.71 -15.03
C ASN A 363 14.15 -2.73 -14.25
N PRO A 364 15.26 -3.25 -14.81
CA PRO A 364 16.14 -4.15 -14.08
C PRO A 364 16.61 -3.53 -12.76
N ALA A 365 16.49 -4.26 -11.65
CA ALA A 365 16.86 -3.75 -10.32
C ALA A 365 18.31 -3.25 -10.27
N ALA A 366 19.23 -3.92 -10.99
CA ALA A 366 20.62 -3.53 -11.10
C ALA A 366 20.83 -2.16 -11.79
N ALA A 367 19.92 -1.75 -12.69
CA ALA A 367 19.98 -0.44 -13.33
C ALA A 367 19.44 0.67 -12.42
N ILE A 368 18.46 0.34 -11.55
CA ILE A 368 17.86 1.29 -10.61
C ILE A 368 18.74 1.48 -9.36
N GLY A 369 19.39 0.43 -8.87
CA GLY A 369 20.34 0.52 -7.74
C GLY A 369 19.70 0.75 -6.37
N THR A 370 18.38 0.55 -6.23
CA THR A 370 17.71 0.43 -4.93
C THR A 370 18.02 -0.91 -4.27
N ASN A 371 17.73 -1.04 -2.97
CA ASN A 371 17.80 -2.34 -2.29
C ASN A 371 17.05 -3.39 -3.11
N THR A 372 17.67 -4.55 -3.34
CA THR A 372 17.16 -5.50 -4.33
C THR A 372 16.16 -6.52 -3.78
N CYS A 373 15.94 -6.59 -2.47
CA CYS A 373 15.17 -7.68 -1.86
C CYS A 373 13.72 -7.72 -2.36
N ARG A 374 13.04 -6.57 -2.48
CA ARG A 374 11.66 -6.51 -3.01
C ARG A 374 11.53 -7.00 -4.44
N SER A 375 12.50 -6.68 -5.30
CA SER A 375 12.49 -7.19 -6.67
C SER A 375 12.67 -8.71 -6.74
N LYS A 376 13.19 -9.36 -5.70
CA LYS A 376 13.53 -10.79 -5.70
C LYS A 376 12.40 -11.70 -5.23
N THR A 377 11.24 -11.14 -4.87
CA THR A 377 10.09 -11.96 -4.43
C THR A 377 9.75 -13.04 -5.44
N THR A 378 9.43 -14.24 -4.97
CA THR A 378 9.25 -15.42 -5.85
C THR A 378 7.82 -15.94 -5.92
N ASN A 379 6.89 -15.42 -5.11
CA ASN A 379 5.55 -16.02 -4.98
C ASN A 379 4.70 -15.99 -6.26
N TRP A 380 5.02 -15.14 -7.23
CA TRP A 380 4.31 -15.04 -8.52
C TRP A 380 4.95 -15.87 -9.64
N MET A 381 6.10 -16.51 -9.38
CA MET A 381 6.74 -17.39 -10.37
C MET A 381 5.86 -18.59 -10.70
N ALA A 382 6.10 -19.21 -11.87
CA ALA A 382 5.42 -20.45 -12.25
C ALA A 382 5.49 -21.51 -11.13
N GLY A 383 4.35 -22.12 -10.80
CA GLY A 383 4.24 -23.15 -9.77
C GLY A 383 4.22 -22.63 -8.32
N ARG A 384 4.26 -21.31 -8.10
CA ARG A 384 4.17 -20.70 -6.76
C ARG A 384 2.75 -20.20 -6.47
N ILE A 385 2.49 -19.87 -5.21
CA ILE A 385 1.14 -19.58 -4.70
C ILE A 385 0.38 -18.50 -5.50
N TRP A 386 1.07 -17.44 -5.94
CA TRP A 386 0.49 -16.36 -6.71
C TRP A 386 0.70 -16.49 -8.22
N ALA A 387 1.11 -17.66 -8.73
CA ALA A 387 1.37 -17.85 -10.17
C ALA A 387 0.17 -17.51 -11.06
N ASN A 388 -1.04 -17.78 -10.57
CA ASN A 388 -2.28 -17.48 -11.28
C ASN A 388 -2.63 -15.98 -11.24
N PHE A 389 -1.91 -15.15 -10.49
CA PHE A 389 -2.13 -13.70 -10.41
C PHE A 389 -1.01 -12.89 -11.08
N SER A 390 -0.21 -13.52 -11.94
CA SER A 390 0.79 -12.85 -12.79
C SER A 390 0.57 -13.19 -14.26
N SER A 391 1.05 -12.32 -15.16
CA SER A 391 1.02 -12.56 -16.60
C SER A 391 2.01 -13.63 -17.06
N ASP A 392 1.86 -14.08 -18.30
CA ASP A 392 2.83 -14.93 -18.97
C ASP A 392 4.12 -14.16 -19.25
N GLU A 393 4.04 -12.86 -19.58
CA GLU A 393 5.21 -11.99 -19.80
C GLU A 393 6.05 -11.84 -18.53
N TYR A 394 5.42 -11.74 -17.36
CA TYR A 394 6.15 -11.78 -16.08
C TYR A 394 6.98 -13.06 -15.99
N LYS A 395 6.34 -14.22 -16.18
CA LYS A 395 6.99 -15.54 -16.08
C LYS A 395 8.02 -15.79 -17.18
N ALA A 396 7.86 -15.18 -18.35
CA ALA A 396 8.75 -15.31 -19.50
C ALA A 396 10.03 -14.46 -19.40
N ARG A 397 10.15 -13.60 -18.38
CA ARG A 397 11.40 -12.84 -18.13
C ARG A 397 12.58 -13.81 -17.97
N PRO A 398 13.82 -13.41 -18.31
CA PRO A 398 15.00 -14.29 -18.19
C PRO A 398 15.24 -14.86 -16.79
N THR A 399 14.73 -14.20 -15.77
CA THR A 399 14.80 -14.58 -14.35
C THR A 399 13.65 -15.47 -13.89
N GLY A 400 12.66 -15.73 -14.75
CA GLY A 400 11.40 -16.37 -14.39
C GLY A 400 10.40 -15.46 -13.65
N GLY A 401 10.59 -14.13 -13.73
CA GLY A 401 9.75 -13.12 -13.07
C GLY A 401 10.51 -12.05 -12.28
N PRO A 402 11.27 -12.45 -11.23
CA PRO A 402 11.89 -11.52 -10.28
C PRO A 402 13.04 -10.67 -10.88
N GLY A 403 13.52 -9.66 -10.16
CA GLY A 403 14.69 -8.85 -10.50
C GLY A 403 14.39 -7.52 -11.18
N PHE A 404 13.14 -7.08 -11.15
CA PHE A 404 12.68 -5.84 -11.78
C PHE A 404 11.91 -4.96 -10.80
N TYR A 405 11.96 -3.65 -11.03
CA TYR A 405 11.09 -2.66 -10.39
C TYR A 405 10.24 -1.96 -11.44
N ARG A 406 8.95 -1.84 -11.16
CA ARG A 406 8.05 -0.96 -11.88
C ARG A 406 8.37 0.48 -11.56
N ASN A 407 8.38 1.32 -12.58
CA ASN A 407 8.40 2.74 -12.37
C ASN A 407 7.03 3.23 -11.85
N VAL A 408 6.95 3.69 -10.61
CA VAL A 408 5.67 4.12 -10.00
C VAL A 408 5.43 5.61 -10.29
N PRO A 409 4.17 6.04 -10.58
CA PRO A 409 3.80 7.44 -10.78
C PRO A 409 4.32 8.41 -9.71
N LEU A 410 4.82 9.58 -10.14
CA LEU A 410 5.30 10.65 -9.25
C LEU A 410 4.24 11.71 -8.92
N LEU A 411 2.98 11.50 -9.31
CA LEU A 411 1.90 12.42 -8.95
C LEU A 411 1.72 12.45 -7.42
N GLY A 412 1.65 13.64 -6.83
CA GLY A 412 1.51 13.82 -5.38
C GLY A 412 2.75 13.42 -4.57
N ILE A 413 3.92 13.22 -5.19
CA ILE A 413 5.16 12.75 -4.53
C ILE A 413 5.61 13.64 -3.35
N TRP A 414 5.18 14.90 -3.32
CA TRP A 414 5.41 15.82 -2.19
C TRP A 414 4.81 15.32 -0.88
N ALA A 415 3.76 14.49 -0.96
CA ALA A 415 3.02 13.99 0.18
C ALA A 415 3.40 12.55 0.57
N THR A 416 4.32 11.90 -0.16
CA THR A 416 4.62 10.47 -0.01
C THR A 416 6.10 10.18 0.25
N ALA A 417 6.80 11.13 0.87
CA ALA A 417 8.14 10.91 1.38
C ALA A 417 8.09 10.18 2.73
N PRO A 418 9.13 9.40 3.11
CA PRO A 418 10.40 9.20 2.41
C PRO A 418 10.29 8.42 1.10
N PHE A 419 11.33 8.46 0.26
CA PHE A 419 11.29 7.82 -1.07
C PHE A 419 11.80 6.37 -1.08
N LEU A 420 11.65 5.77 -2.27
CA LEU A 420 11.95 4.39 -2.64
C LEU A 420 10.89 3.39 -2.14
N HIS A 421 10.95 2.16 -2.65
CA HIS A 421 9.97 1.12 -2.35
C HIS A 421 9.90 0.74 -0.87
N ASN A 422 10.85 1.15 -0.03
CA ASN A 422 10.96 0.77 1.37
C ASN A 422 10.94 1.98 2.34
N ASN A 423 10.64 3.20 1.87
CA ASN A 423 10.66 4.43 2.68
C ASN A 423 12.01 4.73 3.37
N LYS A 424 13.15 4.34 2.78
CA LYS A 424 14.47 4.49 3.42
C LYS A 424 15.32 5.63 2.86
N LEU A 425 14.87 6.35 1.82
CA LEU A 425 15.58 7.53 1.30
C LEU A 425 14.89 8.82 1.75
N GLY A 426 15.36 9.38 2.86
CA GLY A 426 14.79 10.59 3.44
C GLY A 426 14.72 10.50 4.96
N VAL A 427 13.94 11.40 5.55
CA VAL A 427 13.66 11.42 6.99
C VAL A 427 12.19 11.13 7.19
N TYR A 428 11.89 10.14 8.04
CA TYR A 428 10.56 9.97 8.61
C TYR A 428 10.45 10.85 9.86
N ASN A 429 9.50 11.79 9.86
CA ASN A 429 9.29 12.73 10.96
C ASN A 429 7.97 12.50 11.71
N GLY A 430 7.12 11.56 11.27
CA GLY A 430 5.84 11.26 11.91
C GLY A 430 4.81 12.40 11.86
N ASP A 431 5.07 13.48 11.12
CA ASP A 431 4.22 14.67 11.10
C ASP A 431 3.33 14.68 9.83
N PRO A 432 2.01 14.46 9.96
CA PRO A 432 1.09 14.40 8.82
C PRO A 432 0.71 15.78 8.26
N SER A 433 1.14 16.88 8.89
CA SER A 433 0.86 18.24 8.43
C SER A 433 1.51 18.54 7.07
N VAL A 434 1.05 19.61 6.41
CA VAL A 434 1.68 20.08 5.17
C VAL A 434 3.16 20.41 5.37
N ALA A 435 3.52 21.02 6.49
CA ALA A 435 4.89 21.37 6.82
C ALA A 435 5.76 20.12 7.03
N GLY A 436 5.25 19.13 7.78
CA GLY A 436 5.91 17.84 8.00
C GLY A 436 6.19 17.11 6.69
N ARG A 437 5.18 17.00 5.81
CA ARG A 437 5.31 16.34 4.50
C ARG A 437 6.31 17.06 3.59
N ILE A 438 6.28 18.39 3.53
CA ILE A 438 7.24 19.17 2.73
C ILE A 438 8.66 19.03 3.26
N ALA A 439 8.85 19.03 4.59
CA ALA A 439 10.16 18.79 5.18
C ALA A 439 10.71 17.39 4.81
N ALA A 440 9.88 16.34 4.90
CA ALA A 440 10.27 14.99 4.50
C ALA A 440 10.56 14.91 2.99
N TYR A 441 9.74 15.53 2.15
CA TYR A 441 9.91 15.60 0.70
C TYR A 441 11.21 16.30 0.31
N GLU A 442 11.49 17.49 0.85
CA GLU A 442 12.70 18.24 0.52
C GLU A 442 13.96 17.52 0.98
N ALA A 443 13.93 16.88 2.17
CA ALA A 443 15.02 16.05 2.65
C ALA A 443 15.27 14.84 1.73
N SER A 444 14.19 14.19 1.28
CA SER A 444 14.27 13.03 0.38
C SER A 444 14.79 13.44 -1.01
N MET A 445 14.34 14.58 -1.54
CA MET A 445 14.86 15.16 -2.79
C MET A 445 16.33 15.56 -2.68
N ASP A 446 16.78 16.11 -1.55
CA ASP A 446 18.18 16.44 -1.33
C ASP A 446 19.06 15.19 -1.36
N LEU A 447 18.66 14.12 -0.67
CA LEU A 447 19.39 12.84 -0.71
C LEU A 447 19.28 12.15 -2.07
N LEU A 448 18.14 12.25 -2.76
CA LEU A 448 17.96 11.70 -4.10
C LEU A 448 18.92 12.34 -5.11
N LEU A 449 18.99 13.67 -5.11
CA LEU A 449 19.80 14.42 -6.06
C LEU A 449 21.26 14.60 -5.61
N ASN A 450 21.61 14.28 -4.37
CA ASN A 450 22.97 14.38 -3.85
C ASN A 450 23.36 13.06 -3.15
N PRO A 451 23.61 11.98 -3.91
CA PRO A 451 23.87 10.65 -3.33
C PRO A 451 25.06 10.58 -2.38
N TRP A 452 26.04 11.48 -2.51
CA TRP A 452 27.18 11.58 -1.59
C TRP A 452 26.80 12.06 -0.18
N LYS A 453 25.58 12.57 0.03
CA LYS A 453 25.05 12.90 1.36
C LYS A 453 24.40 11.71 2.07
N ARG A 454 24.17 10.59 1.36
CA ARG A 454 23.49 9.42 1.93
C ARG A 454 24.42 8.71 2.93
N ASP A 455 23.92 8.45 4.12
CA ASP A 455 24.57 7.54 5.06
C ASP A 455 24.21 6.10 4.70
N LEU A 456 25.04 5.46 3.86
CA LEU A 456 24.82 4.09 3.40
C LEU A 456 25.05 3.06 4.52
N PHE A 457 26.03 3.26 5.39
CA PHE A 457 26.34 2.28 6.44
C PHE A 457 25.41 2.41 7.65
N GLY A 458 24.95 3.63 7.92
CA GLY A 458 23.91 3.89 8.91
C GLY A 458 22.54 3.36 8.50
N SER A 459 22.27 3.20 7.19
CA SER A 459 21.00 2.61 6.71
C SER A 459 20.91 1.10 6.87
N ILE A 460 22.00 0.41 7.24
CA ILE A 460 21.95 -1.04 7.46
C ILE A 460 21.14 -1.33 8.73
N SER A 461 19.98 -1.98 8.58
CA SER A 461 19.19 -2.49 9.69
C SER A 461 19.95 -3.54 10.48
N ARG A 462 19.96 -3.40 11.81
CA ARG A 462 20.73 -4.25 12.74
C ARG A 462 19.89 -4.69 13.92
N THR A 463 20.21 -5.85 14.46
CA THR A 463 19.57 -6.37 15.66
C THR A 463 19.79 -5.43 16.85
N SER A 464 18.77 -5.20 17.67
CA SER A 464 18.84 -4.42 18.90
C SER A 464 19.27 -5.26 20.11
N THR A 465 19.13 -6.58 20.02
CA THR A 465 19.47 -7.55 21.07
C THR A 465 20.07 -8.81 20.45
N PRO A 466 20.82 -9.65 21.19
CA PRO A 466 21.23 -10.95 20.69
C PRO A 466 20.02 -11.82 20.32
N VAL A 467 20.10 -12.50 19.18
CA VAL A 467 19.05 -13.41 18.70
C VAL A 467 19.62 -14.79 18.42
N THR A 468 18.82 -15.82 18.63
CA THR A 468 19.21 -17.20 18.30
C THR A 468 18.42 -17.67 17.09
N ILE A 469 19.13 -18.04 16.03
CA ILE A 469 18.53 -18.56 14.80
C ILE A 469 18.80 -20.07 14.67
N PRO A 470 17.84 -20.85 14.16
CA PRO A 470 18.10 -22.24 13.82
C PRO A 470 19.00 -22.30 12.57
N THR A 471 20.01 -23.17 12.58
CA THR A 471 20.83 -23.48 11.40
C THR A 471 20.98 -25.00 11.25
N ALA A 472 21.45 -25.47 10.09
CA ALA A 472 21.72 -26.90 9.86
C ALA A 472 22.75 -27.48 10.84
N GLY A 473 23.67 -26.65 11.37
CA GLY A 473 24.67 -27.03 12.37
C GLY A 473 24.21 -26.89 13.82
N GLY A 474 22.92 -26.57 14.05
CA GLY A 474 22.36 -26.25 15.36
C GLY A 474 22.06 -24.75 15.54
N PRO A 475 21.47 -24.35 16.67
CA PRO A 475 21.17 -22.95 16.94
C PRO A 475 22.44 -22.09 17.02
N VAL A 476 22.44 -20.94 16.35
CA VAL A 476 23.53 -19.95 16.39
C VAL A 476 23.00 -18.67 17.01
N THR A 477 23.71 -18.16 18.03
CA THR A 477 23.41 -16.86 18.62
C THR A 477 24.19 -15.76 17.91
N LEU A 478 23.46 -14.82 17.31
CA LEU A 478 23.97 -13.61 16.69
C LEU A 478 23.99 -12.49 17.75
N PRO A 479 25.03 -11.65 17.80
CA PRO A 479 25.10 -10.55 18.76
C PRO A 479 24.10 -9.43 18.42
N ALA A 480 23.90 -8.50 19.37
CA ALA A 480 23.30 -7.20 19.04
C ALA A 480 24.19 -6.45 18.04
N GLY A 481 23.58 -5.63 17.18
CA GLY A 481 24.27 -4.92 16.11
C GLY A 481 24.52 -5.77 14.85
N PHE A 482 24.01 -7.01 14.80
CA PHE A 482 24.20 -7.89 13.65
C PHE A 482 23.28 -7.47 12.48
N PRO A 483 23.78 -7.38 11.22
CA PRO A 483 22.96 -6.98 10.09
C PRO A 483 21.79 -7.93 9.82
N ILE A 484 20.57 -7.40 9.79
CA ILE A 484 19.35 -8.20 9.72
C ILE A 484 19.25 -8.98 8.40
N ALA A 485 19.56 -8.34 7.27
CA ALA A 485 19.49 -8.97 5.94
C ALA A 485 20.41 -10.21 5.79
N LEU A 486 21.40 -10.40 6.66
CA LEU A 486 22.28 -11.58 6.62
C LEU A 486 21.62 -12.84 7.18
N TYR A 487 20.57 -12.71 8.01
CA TYR A 487 19.83 -13.87 8.52
C TYR A 487 18.36 -13.90 8.09
N ALA A 488 17.74 -12.73 7.88
CA ALA A 488 16.32 -12.61 7.53
C ALA A 488 15.98 -13.27 6.19
N ASN A 489 16.96 -13.37 5.30
CA ASN A 489 16.84 -13.85 3.93
C ASN A 489 17.46 -15.24 3.72
N LEU A 490 17.81 -15.94 4.80
CA LEU A 490 18.38 -17.28 4.70
C LEU A 490 17.29 -18.27 4.27
N ASN A 491 17.62 -19.06 3.26
CA ASN A 491 16.77 -20.15 2.81
C ASN A 491 16.66 -21.21 3.92
N PRO A 492 15.46 -21.47 4.47
CA PRO A 492 15.30 -22.44 5.55
C PRO A 492 15.71 -23.87 5.18
N ALA A 493 15.61 -24.23 3.89
CA ALA A 493 16.02 -25.53 3.38
C ALA A 493 17.52 -25.60 3.06
N ASN A 494 18.19 -24.46 2.91
CA ASN A 494 19.63 -24.37 2.66
C ASN A 494 20.23 -23.13 3.34
N PRO A 495 20.65 -23.21 4.61
CA PRO A 495 21.12 -22.05 5.37
C PRO A 495 22.39 -21.37 4.85
N THR A 496 23.06 -21.90 3.83
CA THR A 496 24.16 -21.20 3.14
C THR A 496 23.69 -20.33 1.98
N ASP A 497 22.43 -20.45 1.58
CA ASP A 497 21.79 -19.68 0.52
C ASP A 497 21.05 -18.48 1.14
N ASN A 498 21.66 -17.30 1.02
CA ASN A 498 20.99 -16.04 1.34
C ASN A 498 20.32 -15.51 0.06
N ARG A 499 18.98 -15.52 0.04
CA ARG A 499 18.16 -15.13 -1.12
C ARG A 499 18.26 -13.64 -1.44
N CYS A 500 18.64 -12.80 -0.46
CA CYS A 500 18.92 -11.39 -0.66
C CYS A 500 19.94 -10.84 0.37
N PRO A 501 21.25 -10.83 0.05
CA PRO A 501 22.27 -10.32 0.97
C PRO A 501 22.46 -8.79 0.89
N ASP A 502 21.48 -8.05 0.37
CA ASP A 502 21.59 -6.61 0.14
C ASP A 502 21.33 -5.83 1.44
N LEU A 503 22.41 -5.22 1.95
CA LEU A 503 22.41 -4.55 3.25
C LEU A 503 21.97 -3.08 3.18
N LEU A 504 22.12 -2.43 2.01
CA LEU A 504 21.99 -0.99 1.91
C LEU A 504 20.54 -0.62 1.63
N GLU A 505 19.87 -0.02 2.61
CA GLU A 505 18.43 0.23 2.51
C GLU A 505 18.11 1.50 1.71
N ASN A 506 19.01 2.49 1.75
CA ASN A 506 18.82 3.81 1.15
C ASN A 506 19.68 4.07 -0.10
N GLN A 507 20.22 3.02 -0.75
CA GLN A 507 21.16 3.18 -1.86
C GLN A 507 20.54 3.97 -3.01
N GLY A 508 19.57 3.43 -3.75
CA GLY A 508 18.84 4.14 -4.81
C GLY A 508 19.67 4.59 -6.02
N HIS A 509 18.99 5.08 -7.06
CA HIS A 509 19.66 5.54 -8.28
C HIS A 509 20.46 6.83 -8.06
N TYR A 510 21.37 7.11 -9.01
CA TYR A 510 22.16 8.35 -9.08
C TYR A 510 21.69 9.32 -10.18
N PHE A 511 20.57 9.03 -10.86
CA PHE A 511 20.01 9.94 -11.87
C PHE A 511 19.78 11.34 -11.29
N GLY A 512 20.24 12.37 -12.01
CA GLY A 512 20.18 13.77 -11.59
C GLY A 512 21.33 14.22 -10.66
N ALA A 513 22.24 13.34 -10.24
CA ALA A 513 23.36 13.70 -9.36
C ALA A 513 24.31 14.74 -9.99
N HIS A 514 24.46 14.70 -11.32
CA HIS A 514 25.30 15.62 -12.11
C HIS A 514 24.72 17.02 -12.28
N LEU A 515 23.44 17.22 -11.97
CA LEU A 515 22.75 18.50 -12.15
C LEU A 515 23.38 19.61 -11.30
N SER A 516 23.32 20.85 -11.79
CA SER A 516 23.74 22.01 -10.99
C SER A 516 22.82 22.20 -9.78
N ALA A 517 23.30 22.87 -8.73
CA ALA A 517 22.46 23.18 -7.55
C ALA A 517 21.18 23.96 -7.92
N SER A 518 21.26 24.84 -8.93
CA SER A 518 20.10 25.57 -9.44
C SER A 518 19.09 24.67 -10.13
N ASP A 519 19.56 23.68 -10.91
CA ASP A 519 18.69 22.73 -11.61
C ASP A 519 18.04 21.75 -10.63
N LYS A 520 18.78 21.27 -9.63
CA LYS A 520 18.26 20.42 -8.55
C LYS A 520 17.14 21.12 -7.78
N LYS A 521 17.36 22.39 -7.42
CA LYS A 521 16.33 23.21 -6.77
C LYS A 521 15.12 23.41 -7.69
N ALA A 522 15.34 23.72 -8.97
CA ALA A 522 14.22 23.91 -9.90
C ALA A 522 13.40 22.63 -10.11
N LEU A 523 14.06 21.48 -10.22
CA LEU A 523 13.43 20.17 -10.32
C LEU A 523 12.57 19.84 -9.09
N THR A 524 13.11 20.13 -7.89
CA THR A 524 12.39 19.99 -6.62
C THR A 524 11.12 20.85 -6.60
N GLU A 525 11.22 22.13 -6.99
CA GLU A 525 10.05 23.01 -7.04
C GLU A 525 9.03 22.61 -8.11
N TYR A 526 9.48 22.05 -9.23
CA TYR A 526 8.56 21.54 -10.26
C TYR A 526 7.75 20.35 -9.76
N LEU A 527 8.37 19.39 -9.08
CA LEU A 527 7.68 18.20 -8.58
C LEU A 527 6.69 18.52 -7.46
N LYS A 528 6.89 19.60 -6.68
CA LYS A 528 5.85 20.12 -5.77
C LYS A 528 4.55 20.53 -6.47
N THR A 529 4.59 20.83 -7.77
CA THR A 529 3.39 21.20 -8.55
C THR A 529 2.57 19.98 -9.00
N LYS A 530 3.05 18.77 -8.75
CA LYS A 530 2.60 17.54 -9.41
C LYS A 530 1.72 16.65 -8.57
#